data_AF-A0A9X2ZFE2-F1
#
_entry.id   AF-A0A9X2ZFE2-F1
#
_cell.length_a   1.000
_cell.length_b   1.000
_cell.length_c   1.000
_cell.angle_alpha   90.00
_cell.angle_beta   90.00
_cell.angle_gamma   90.00
#
_symmetry.space_group_name_H-M   'P 1'
#
loop_
_entity.id
_entity.type
_entity.pdbx_description
1 polymer ?
#
loop_
_entity_poly.entity_id
_entity_poly.type
_entity_poly.pdbx_seq_one_letter_code
_entity_poly.pdbx_strand_id
1 'polypeptide(L)'
;MKRILSILSSTIVFGCSNPHTFILNDTKENKYFVLELVNQAFDENQIDKSPLIVINGIPFEYNKKQDTILLPLKKSDIISLDFLNKNSSRIIYNEKENDGAIIITTRIQN
;
A
#
# COMPACT_ATOMS: atom_id res chain seq x y z
N MET A 1 35.41 -5.77 44.92
CA MET A 1 35.44 -4.67 43.93
C MET A 1 34.78 -5.19 42.66
N LYS A 2 33.55 -4.76 42.37
CA LYS A 2 33.18 -3.94 41.19
C LYS A 2 33.67 -4.55 39.87
N ARG A 3 32.77 -5.13 39.07
CA ARG A 3 32.12 -4.49 37.88
C ARG A 3 32.71 -5.13 36.60
N ILE A 4 32.03 -5.49 35.51
CA ILE A 4 30.67 -5.30 34.99
C ILE A 4 30.47 -6.46 33.98
N LEU A 5 29.35 -7.18 34.06
CA LEU A 5 28.89 -8.05 32.99
C LEU A 5 28.12 -7.17 32.00
N SER A 6 28.75 -6.77 30.89
CA SER A 6 28.07 -6.02 29.83
C SER A 6 27.25 -6.98 28.98
N ILE A 7 25.96 -7.07 29.30
CA ILE A 7 24.96 -7.74 28.45
C ILE A 7 24.58 -6.72 27.36
N LEU A 8 25.02 -6.95 26.12
CA LEU A 8 24.49 -6.24 24.96
C LEU A 8 23.03 -6.68 24.75
N SER A 9 22.09 -5.90 25.28
CA SER A 9 20.69 -6.02 24.89
C SER A 9 20.49 -5.18 23.63
N SER A 10 20.60 -5.82 22.47
CA SER A 10 20.11 -5.23 21.22
C SER A 10 18.66 -5.69 21.03
N THR A 11 17.72 -4.99 21.67
CA THR A 11 16.31 -5.11 21.30
C THR A 11 16.13 -4.41 19.96
N ILE A 12 16.25 -5.16 18.87
CA ILE A 12 15.80 -4.65 17.58
C ILE A 12 14.28 -4.66 17.65
N VAL A 13 13.70 -3.51 17.98
CA VAL A 13 12.26 -3.29 17.86
C VAL A 13 11.99 -3.15 16.36
N PHE A 14 11.90 -4.28 15.66
CA PHE A 14 11.27 -4.31 14.36
C PHE A 14 9.79 -4.03 14.61
N GLY A 15 9.43 -2.74 14.61
CA GLY A 15 8.03 -2.34 14.55
C GLY A 15 7.50 -2.80 13.20
N CYS A 16 6.90 -3.99 13.16
CA CYS A 16 6.13 -4.44 12.01
C CYS A 16 4.94 -3.49 11.85
N SER A 17 5.12 -2.43 11.08
CA SER A 17 3.99 -1.68 10.57
C SER A 17 3.35 -2.50 9.48
N ASN A 18 2.16 -3.02 9.74
CA ASN A 18 1.40 -3.71 8.72
C ASN A 18 0.90 -2.68 7.70
N PRO A 19 1.16 -2.87 6.40
CA PRO A 19 0.54 -2.04 5.38
C PRO A 19 -0.99 -2.21 5.39
N HIS A 20 -1.71 -1.20 4.89
CA HIS A 20 -3.16 -1.29 4.71
C HIS A 20 -3.53 -2.50 3.84
N THR A 21 -4.59 -3.21 4.23
CA THR A 21 -5.10 -4.34 3.46
C THR A 21 -6.12 -3.84 2.43
N PHE A 22 -5.80 -3.94 1.14
CA PHE A 22 -6.70 -3.54 0.06
C PHE A 22 -7.48 -4.76 -0.47
N ILE A 23 -8.81 -4.73 -0.36
CA ILE A 23 -9.69 -5.83 -0.76
C ILE A 23 -10.60 -5.35 -1.89
N LEU A 24 -10.75 -6.17 -2.94
CA LEU A 24 -11.71 -5.91 -4.02
C LEU A 24 -13.13 -6.32 -3.62
N ASN A 25 -14.14 -5.63 -4.16
CA ASN A 25 -15.54 -6.02 -4.07
C ASN A 25 -15.85 -7.21 -5.01
N ASP A 26 -15.18 -8.33 -4.75
CA ASP A 26 -15.23 -9.57 -5.51
C ASP A 26 -15.39 -10.78 -4.57
N THR A 27 -15.49 -11.96 -5.15
CA THR A 27 -15.72 -13.22 -4.43
C THR A 27 -14.46 -14.08 -4.37
N LYS A 28 -14.40 -14.94 -3.34
CA LYS A 28 -13.36 -15.98 -3.16
C LYS A 28 -11.94 -15.40 -3.19
N GLU A 29 -11.02 -16.00 -3.95
CA GLU A 29 -9.62 -15.60 -4.08
C GLU A 29 -9.42 -14.27 -4.82
N ASN A 30 -10.34 -13.92 -5.74
CA ASN A 30 -10.20 -12.70 -6.54
C ASN A 30 -10.21 -11.42 -5.69
N LYS A 31 -10.88 -11.45 -4.53
CA LYS A 31 -10.93 -10.29 -3.63
C LYS A 31 -9.56 -9.88 -3.08
N TYR A 32 -8.59 -10.80 -3.09
CA TYR A 32 -7.23 -10.59 -2.58
C TYR A 32 -6.21 -10.26 -3.67
N PHE A 33 -6.63 -10.13 -4.93
CA PHE A 33 -5.72 -9.87 -6.05
C PHE A 33 -4.87 -8.61 -5.86
N VAL A 34 -5.48 -7.51 -5.44
CA VAL A 34 -4.76 -6.26 -5.18
C VAL A 34 -3.86 -6.38 -3.93
N LEU A 35 -4.33 -7.05 -2.89
CA LEU A 35 -3.57 -7.27 -1.65
C LEU A 35 -2.21 -7.94 -1.93
N GLU A 36 -2.21 -9.00 -2.74
CA GLU A 36 -1.00 -9.75 -3.07
C GLU A 36 0.04 -8.84 -3.75
N LEU A 37 -0.37 -8.07 -4.76
CA LEU A 37 0.50 -7.17 -5.49
C LEU A 37 1.00 -6.00 -4.64
N VAL A 38 0.12 -5.43 -3.80
CA VAL A 38 0.49 -4.33 -2.90
C VAL A 38 1.49 -4.79 -1.85
N ASN A 39 1.32 -5.98 -1.28
CA ASN A 39 2.28 -6.54 -0.32
C ASN A 39 3.64 -6.75 -0.97
N GLN A 40 3.69 -7.27 -2.20
CA GLN A 40 4.94 -7.38 -2.94
C GLN A 40 5.61 -6.02 -3.15
N ALA A 41 4.85 -5.00 -3.57
CA ALA A 41 5.38 -3.65 -3.77
C ALA A 41 5.87 -3.00 -2.47
N PHE A 42 5.25 -3.32 -1.33
CA PHE A 42 5.69 -2.90 -0.01
C PHE A 42 7.01 -3.58 0.37
N ASP A 43 7.10 -4.90 0.22
CA ASP A 43 8.32 -5.68 0.52
C ASP A 43 9.51 -5.24 -0.36
N GLU A 44 9.24 -4.83 -1.59
CA GLU A 44 10.22 -4.28 -2.54
C GLU A 44 10.53 -2.78 -2.31
N ASN A 45 9.95 -2.15 -1.29
CA ASN A 45 10.09 -0.72 -0.97
C ASN A 45 9.68 0.22 -2.13
N GLN A 46 8.78 -0.22 -3.01
CA GLN A 46 8.24 0.62 -4.09
C GLN A 46 7.23 1.64 -3.55
N ILE A 47 6.48 1.28 -2.51
CA ILE A 47 5.49 2.10 -1.82
C ILE A 47 5.64 1.94 -0.30
N ASP A 48 5.07 2.86 0.47
CA ASP A 48 5.09 2.87 1.93
C ASP A 48 3.63 2.91 2.45
N LYS A 49 3.42 2.96 3.77
CA LYS A 49 2.20 2.49 4.47
C LYS A 49 0.89 3.11 4.00
N SER A 50 0.90 4.35 3.51
CA SER A 50 -0.31 5.07 3.11
C SER A 50 -0.18 5.63 1.69
N PRO A 51 -0.14 4.74 0.68
CA PRO A 51 -0.02 5.17 -0.71
C PRO A 51 -1.31 5.80 -1.19
N LEU A 52 -1.23 6.74 -2.13
CA LEU A 52 -2.42 7.17 -2.86
C LEU A 52 -3.00 6.02 -3.67
N ILE A 53 -4.31 5.93 -3.81
CA ILE A 53 -4.94 5.05 -4.80
C ILE A 53 -5.43 5.92 -5.94
N VAL A 54 -5.12 5.55 -7.17
CA VAL A 54 -5.54 6.26 -8.37
C VAL A 54 -6.18 5.28 -9.33
N ILE A 55 -7.47 5.47 -9.61
CA ILE A 55 -8.24 4.60 -10.50
C ILE A 55 -8.51 5.39 -11.79
N ASN A 56 -7.99 4.92 -12.93
CA ASN A 56 -8.10 5.61 -14.22
C ASN A 56 -7.69 7.09 -14.18
N GLY A 57 -6.62 7.40 -13.44
CA GLY A 57 -6.10 8.77 -13.29
C GLY A 57 -6.85 9.63 -12.27
N ILE A 58 -7.93 9.13 -11.65
CA ILE A 58 -8.69 9.84 -10.63
C ILE A 58 -8.28 9.33 -9.24
N PRO A 59 -7.84 10.20 -8.32
CA PRO A 59 -7.58 9.82 -6.94
C PRO A 59 -8.83 9.22 -6.28
N PHE A 60 -8.65 8.06 -5.65
CA PHE A 60 -9.67 7.39 -4.87
C PHE A 60 -9.45 7.72 -3.39
N GLU A 61 -10.38 8.49 -2.81
CA GLU A 61 -10.34 8.84 -1.40
C GLU A 61 -10.70 7.64 -0.53
N TYR A 62 -9.90 7.39 0.50
CA TYR A 62 -10.15 6.35 1.48
C TYR A 62 -9.67 6.78 2.87
N ASN A 63 -10.22 6.16 3.91
CA ASN A 63 -9.83 6.46 5.29
C ASN A 63 -8.50 5.77 5.62
N LYS A 64 -7.39 6.52 5.59
CA LYS A 64 -6.03 6.06 5.94
C LYS A 64 -5.89 5.54 7.39
N LYS A 65 -6.92 5.63 8.24
CA LYS A 65 -6.94 5.05 9.60
C LYS A 65 -7.57 3.65 9.66
N GLN A 66 -8.18 3.17 8.58
CA GLN A 66 -8.77 1.84 8.54
C GLN A 66 -7.75 0.81 8.09
N ASP A 67 -7.64 -0.31 8.82
CA ASP A 67 -6.71 -1.40 8.48
C ASP A 67 -7.08 -2.08 7.15
N THR A 68 -8.36 -2.08 6.78
CA THR A 68 -8.86 -2.69 5.56
C THR A 68 -9.62 -1.68 4.72
N ILE A 69 -9.19 -1.52 3.47
CA ILE A 69 -9.78 -0.62 2.49
C ILE A 69 -10.49 -1.44 1.42
N LEU A 70 -11.80 -1.22 1.28
CA LEU A 70 -12.60 -1.86 0.24
C LEU A 70 -12.54 -1.03 -1.04
N LEU A 71 -12.02 -1.62 -2.11
CA LEU A 71 -12.05 -1.06 -3.44
C LEU A 71 -13.33 -1.50 -4.16
N PRO A 72 -14.11 -0.58 -4.73
CA PRO A 72 -15.38 -0.89 -5.41
C PRO A 72 -15.13 -1.46 -6.82
N LEU A 73 -14.15 -2.34 -6.97
CA LEU A 73 -13.74 -2.95 -8.23
C LEU A 73 -13.79 -4.48 -8.10
N LYS A 74 -14.04 -5.18 -9.21
CA LYS A 74 -13.80 -6.62 -9.35
C LYS A 74 -12.46 -6.86 -10.04
N LYS A 75 -11.89 -8.05 -9.87
CA LYS A 75 -10.64 -8.42 -10.57
C LYS A 75 -10.80 -8.36 -12.09
N SER A 76 -11.98 -8.75 -12.61
CA SER A 76 -12.31 -8.67 -14.03
C SER A 76 -12.22 -7.26 -14.62
N ASP A 77 -12.39 -6.26 -13.76
CA ASP A 77 -12.41 -4.85 -14.18
C ASP A 77 -10.99 -4.32 -14.34
N ILE A 78 -9.99 -4.92 -13.69
CA ILE A 78 -8.60 -4.44 -13.69
C ILE A 78 -7.88 -4.90 -14.96
N ILE A 79 -7.27 -3.94 -15.66
CA ILE A 79 -6.38 -4.16 -16.80
C ILE A 79 -4.94 -4.24 -16.32
N SER A 80 -4.51 -3.25 -15.55
CA SER A 80 -3.15 -3.18 -14.98
C SER A 80 -3.18 -2.60 -13.58
N LEU A 81 -2.15 -2.92 -12.82
CA LEU A 81 -1.86 -2.34 -11.53
C LEU A 81 -0.37 -1.99 -11.51
N ASP A 82 -0.08 -0.72 -11.32
CA ASP A 82 1.27 -0.14 -11.40
C ASP A 82 1.56 0.66 -10.13
N PHE A 83 2.83 0.87 -9.82
CA PHE A 83 3.26 1.55 -8.59
C PHE A 83 4.15 2.74 -8.90
N LEU A 84 3.96 3.81 -8.14
CA LEU A 84 4.88 4.94 -8.10
C LEU A 84 5.48 5.10 -6.72
N ASN A 85 6.79 5.27 -6.69
CA ASN A 85 7.49 5.61 -5.46
C ASN A 85 7.07 6.97 -4.91
N LYS A 86 7.37 7.17 -3.62
CA LYS A 86 7.05 8.38 -2.86
C LYS A 86 7.41 9.68 -3.56
N ASN A 87 8.61 9.77 -4.14
CA ASN A 87 9.08 10.98 -4.81
C ASN A 87 8.28 11.26 -6.09
N SER A 88 8.06 10.24 -6.91
CA SER A 88 7.36 10.36 -8.19
C SER A 88 5.88 10.67 -7.97
N SER A 89 5.24 9.97 -7.03
CA SER A 89 3.84 10.19 -6.64
C SER A 89 3.57 11.64 -6.20
N ARG A 90 4.44 12.19 -5.35
CA ARG A 90 4.34 13.59 -4.87
C ARG A 90 4.44 14.62 -5.98
N ILE A 91 5.28 14.37 -6.98
CA ILE A 91 5.44 15.27 -8.13
C ILE A 91 4.20 15.21 -9.03
N ILE A 92 3.73 14.00 -9.36
CA ILE A 92 2.65 13.79 -10.33
C ILE A 92 1.30 14.24 -9.77
N TYR A 93 1.00 13.91 -8.52
CA TYR A 93 -0.30 14.19 -7.90
C TYR A 93 -0.31 15.44 -7.00
N ASN A 94 0.83 16.11 -6.83
CA ASN A 94 0.99 17.32 -6.01
C ASN A 94 0.45 17.18 -4.57
N GLU A 95 0.58 15.98 -3.99
CA GLU A 95 0.06 15.68 -2.65
C GLU A 95 1.21 15.23 -1.74
N LYS A 96 1.49 16.06 -0.74
CA LYS A 96 2.68 15.93 0.13
C LYS A 96 2.61 14.76 1.11
N GLU A 97 1.40 14.30 1.42
CA GLU A 97 1.11 13.23 2.38
C GLU A 97 1.04 11.83 1.75
N ASN A 98 1.46 11.71 0.49
CA ASN A 98 1.45 10.43 -0.20
C ASN A 98 2.77 9.69 -0.05
N ASP A 99 2.66 8.46 0.42
CA ASP A 99 3.74 7.51 0.65
C ASP A 99 3.88 6.55 -0.56
N GLY A 100 3.77 7.10 -1.77
CA GLY A 100 3.70 6.35 -3.03
C GLY A 100 2.31 6.44 -3.68
N ALA A 101 2.10 5.73 -4.77
CA ALA A 101 0.78 5.58 -5.37
C ALA A 101 0.59 4.17 -5.97
N ILE A 102 -0.62 3.65 -5.84
CA ILE A 102 -1.14 2.47 -6.53
C ILE A 102 -1.99 3.00 -7.69
N ILE A 103 -1.54 2.77 -8.92
CA ILE A 103 -2.25 3.14 -10.13
C ILE A 103 -3.01 1.92 -10.63
N ILE A 104 -4.33 2.03 -10.73
CA ILE A 104 -5.21 0.97 -11.20
C ILE A 104 -5.83 1.44 -12.51
N THR A 105 -5.50 0.74 -13.59
CA THR A 105 -6.16 0.92 -14.88
C THR A 105 -7.28 -0.09 -14.99
N THR A 106 -8.50 0.35 -15.25
CA THR A 106 -9.67 -0.54 -15.36
C THR A 106 -10.30 -0.49 -16.75
N ARG A 107 -11.08 -1.53 -17.09
CA ARG A 107 -11.88 -1.62 -18.31
C ARG A 107 -13.09 -0.71 -18.29
N ILE A 108 -13.55 -0.34 -17.10
CA ILE A 108 -14.76 0.45 -16.89
C ILE A 108 -14.36 1.92 -16.88
N GLN A 109 -14.77 2.66 -17.91
CA GLN A 109 -14.74 4.12 -17.90
C GLN A 109 -16.07 4.57 -17.27
N ASN A 110 -16.00 5.26 -16.14
CA ASN A 110 -17.15 5.98 -15.58
C ASN A 110 -17.40 7.24 -16.41
#